data_AF-A0A8H5NR43-F1
#
_entry.id   AF-A0A8H5NR43-F1
#
_cell.length_a   1.000
_cell.length_b   1.000
_cell.length_c   1.000
_cell.angle_alpha   90.00
_cell.angle_beta   90.00
_cell.angle_gamma   90.00
#
_symmetry.space_group_name_H-M   'P 1'
#
loop_
_entity.id
_entity.type
_entity.pdbx_description
1 polymer ?
#
loop_
_entity_poly.entity_id
_entity_poly.type
_entity_poly.pdbx_seq_one_letter_code
_entity_poly.pdbx_strand_id
1 'polypeptide(L)'
;MSPEDSDTLAGLDSINWSHLNHAYGPADDVPRILGELQSTNPDVYKTALDTCWSNIYHQGTRYSASVGAILFLCALLDIPATKDREVILFLIVSLAIGDPDWAVPNGIDIQEWESRIARMEPPNRGYAMYELKAYEAVEQGLSSTVRCLNEDSASLRANAAHALAFFPRHSDSSRLALLDLLSRETSDNVRGTIVLSLAILFVRADDDSEKRHVIERIQGYYAPSTNLEADDIFKWSCVAALLILGSKEDGLVETVQRVRADKAYLSKLESSIDSSSWFPFGTLGLRELATSMLENHQK
;
A
#
# COMPACT_ATOMS: atom_id res chain seq x y z
N MET A 1 2.55 -13.36 35.96
CA MET A 1 3.23 -13.56 34.67
C MET A 1 2.94 -12.35 33.83
N SER A 2 3.95 -11.50 33.63
CA SER A 2 3.84 -10.33 32.76
C SER A 2 3.74 -10.79 31.30
N PRO A 3 3.08 -10.04 30.39
CA PRO A 3 2.89 -10.44 28.99
C PRO A 3 4.13 -10.19 28.11
N GLU A 4 5.33 -10.08 28.68
CA GLU A 4 6.48 -9.44 28.01
C GLU A 4 7.40 -10.33 27.17
N ASP A 5 7.26 -11.67 27.15
CA ASP A 5 8.18 -12.53 26.40
C ASP A 5 7.45 -13.50 25.45
N SER A 6 6.63 -12.95 24.55
CA SER A 6 6.42 -13.61 23.27
C SER A 6 7.63 -13.25 22.41
N ASP A 7 8.57 -14.18 22.23
CA ASP A 7 9.68 -14.01 21.28
C ASP A 7 9.09 -13.60 19.92
N THR A 8 9.20 -12.31 19.60
CA THR A 8 8.55 -11.69 18.43
C THR A 8 9.11 -12.27 17.14
N LEU A 9 10.38 -12.68 17.19
CA LEU A 9 11.06 -13.34 16.11
C LEU A 9 11.14 -14.86 16.35
N ALA A 10 10.20 -15.42 17.12
CA ALA A 10 10.11 -16.86 17.31
C ALA A 10 10.07 -17.56 15.95
N GLY A 11 11.00 -18.52 15.77
CA GLY A 11 11.13 -19.27 14.52
C GLY A 11 12.10 -18.66 13.50
N LEU A 12 12.74 -17.52 13.78
CA LEU A 12 13.78 -16.96 12.91
C LEU A 12 14.91 -17.99 12.67
N ASP A 13 15.37 -18.65 13.73
CA ASP A 13 16.41 -19.69 13.67
C ASP A 13 15.93 -21.01 13.05
N SER A 14 14.61 -21.18 12.85
CA SER A 14 14.06 -22.39 12.22
C SER A 14 14.16 -22.38 10.69
N ILE A 15 14.38 -21.21 10.10
CA ILE A 15 14.56 -21.05 8.66
C ILE A 15 16.03 -21.29 8.32
N ASN A 16 16.30 -22.12 7.31
CA ASN A 16 17.65 -22.29 6.80
C ASN A 16 18.04 -21.13 5.85
N TRP A 17 18.42 -20.00 6.45
CA TRP A 17 18.77 -18.77 5.74
C TRP A 17 19.93 -18.92 4.75
N SER A 18 20.88 -19.82 5.03
CA SER A 18 22.01 -20.12 4.14
C SER A 18 21.57 -20.68 2.77
N HIS A 19 20.36 -21.25 2.69
CA HIS A 19 19.76 -21.75 1.45
C HIS A 19 18.85 -20.71 0.77
N LEU A 20 18.56 -19.59 1.43
CA LEU A 20 17.87 -18.46 0.84
C LEU A 20 18.90 -17.49 0.28
N ASN A 21 18.47 -16.69 -0.70
CA ASN A 21 19.31 -15.64 -1.28
C ASN A 21 18.60 -14.31 -1.16
N HIS A 22 19.40 -13.26 -1.05
CA HIS A 22 19.04 -11.87 -1.21
C HIS A 22 19.90 -11.26 -2.33
N ALA A 23 19.88 -9.94 -2.54
CA ALA A 23 20.58 -9.28 -3.64
C ALA A 23 22.10 -9.56 -3.73
N TYR A 24 22.75 -9.78 -2.60
CA TYR A 24 24.20 -9.97 -2.52
C TYR A 24 24.65 -11.43 -2.27
N GLY A 25 23.76 -12.42 -2.45
CA GLY A 25 24.06 -13.85 -2.25
C GLY A 25 23.29 -14.49 -1.09
N PRO A 26 23.87 -15.51 -0.42
CA PRO A 26 23.24 -16.21 0.70
C PRO A 26 22.82 -15.28 1.83
N ALA A 27 21.69 -15.60 2.47
CA ALA A 27 20.99 -14.69 3.39
C ALA A 27 21.29 -14.93 4.88
N ASP A 28 22.48 -15.46 5.21
CA ASP A 28 22.89 -15.79 6.59
C ASP A 28 22.85 -14.59 7.55
N ASP A 29 22.90 -13.37 7.03
CA ASP A 29 22.88 -12.12 7.78
C ASP A 29 21.47 -11.59 8.10
N VAL A 30 20.43 -12.06 7.38
CA VAL A 30 19.05 -11.58 7.52
C VAL A 30 18.48 -11.75 8.93
N PRO A 31 18.73 -12.86 9.66
CA PRO A 31 18.27 -12.99 11.04
C PRO A 31 18.77 -11.87 11.95
N ARG A 32 20.07 -11.54 11.85
CA ARG A 32 20.67 -10.46 12.62
C ARG A 32 20.05 -9.11 12.26
N ILE A 33 19.87 -8.85 10.95
CA ILE A 33 19.26 -7.61 10.46
C ILE A 33 17.83 -7.45 11.01
N LEU A 34 17.00 -8.51 10.95
CA LEU A 34 15.64 -8.48 11.50
C LEU A 34 15.63 -8.29 13.03
N GLY A 35 16.59 -8.90 13.74
CA GLY A 35 16.78 -8.68 15.18
C GLY A 35 17.13 -7.22 15.51
N GLU A 36 17.97 -6.58 14.71
CA GLU A 36 18.41 -5.19 14.90
C GLU A 36 17.29 -4.17 14.71
N LEU A 37 16.20 -4.50 13.99
CA LEU A 37 15.00 -3.65 13.88
C LEU A 37 14.29 -3.44 15.23
N GLN A 38 14.50 -4.32 16.21
CA GLN A 38 13.95 -4.15 17.57
C GLN A 38 14.78 -3.21 18.44
N SER A 39 15.95 -2.76 17.97
CA SER A 39 16.81 -1.87 18.73
C SER A 39 16.14 -0.52 18.98
N THR A 40 16.39 0.04 20.16
CA THR A 40 16.01 1.43 20.47
C THR A 40 17.07 2.44 20.01
N ASN A 41 18.25 1.97 19.57
CA ASN A 41 19.31 2.82 19.05
C ASN A 41 19.05 3.17 17.57
N PRO A 42 18.87 4.46 17.21
CA PRO A 42 18.61 4.89 15.83
C PRO A 42 19.69 4.46 14.85
N ASP A 43 20.96 4.46 15.23
CA ASP A 43 22.03 4.05 14.32
C ASP A 43 21.90 2.57 13.93
N VAL A 44 21.38 1.74 14.84
CA VAL A 44 21.20 0.31 14.63
C VAL A 44 19.95 0.02 13.80
N TYR A 45 18.77 0.45 14.24
CA TYR A 45 17.53 0.08 13.55
C TYR A 45 17.41 0.75 12.17
N LYS A 46 17.95 1.98 11.98
CA LYS A 46 17.95 2.63 10.66
C LYS A 46 18.91 1.95 9.69
N THR A 47 20.10 1.59 10.15
CA THR A 47 21.03 0.79 9.33
C THR A 47 20.41 -0.55 8.96
N ALA A 48 19.71 -1.21 9.89
CA ALA A 48 19.00 -2.44 9.61
C ALA A 48 17.87 -2.24 8.58
N LEU A 49 17.09 -1.16 8.67
CA LEU A 49 16.08 -0.81 7.66
C LEU A 49 16.72 -0.59 6.27
N ASP A 50 17.77 0.23 6.18
CA ASP A 50 18.50 0.48 4.92
C ASP A 50 19.07 -0.81 4.33
N THR A 51 19.54 -1.71 5.20
CA THR A 51 20.04 -3.03 4.80
C THR A 51 18.90 -3.92 4.31
N CYS A 52 17.71 -3.91 4.92
CA CYS A 52 16.55 -4.60 4.38
C CYS A 52 16.19 -4.11 2.97
N TRP A 53 16.15 -2.78 2.76
CA TRP A 53 15.91 -2.21 1.43
C TRP A 53 16.96 -2.66 0.41
N SER A 54 18.23 -2.69 0.80
CA SER A 54 19.33 -3.05 -0.11
C SER A 54 19.46 -4.55 -0.33
N ASN A 55 19.09 -5.40 0.63
CA ASN A 55 19.27 -6.84 0.55
C ASN A 55 18.02 -7.52 0.02
N ILE A 56 16.88 -7.37 0.72
CA ILE A 56 15.66 -8.14 0.44
C ILE A 56 14.68 -7.40 -0.49
N TYR A 57 14.94 -6.15 -0.86
CA TYR A 57 14.16 -5.40 -1.86
C TYR A 57 15.04 -4.56 -2.79
N HIS A 58 16.11 -5.15 -3.33
CA HIS A 58 17.06 -4.39 -4.15
C HIS A 58 16.46 -3.97 -5.49
N GLN A 59 16.26 -2.66 -5.66
CA GLN A 59 15.76 -2.04 -6.90
C GLN A 59 14.46 -2.71 -7.40
N GLY A 60 13.56 -3.01 -6.48
CA GLY A 60 12.30 -3.66 -6.80
C GLY A 60 12.36 -5.18 -6.86
N THR A 61 13.52 -5.83 -6.83
CA THR A 61 13.63 -7.29 -6.95
C THR A 61 13.29 -8.00 -5.64
N ARG A 62 12.49 -9.07 -5.73
CA ARG A 62 12.15 -9.96 -4.60
C ARG A 62 12.91 -11.27 -4.74
N TYR A 63 13.35 -11.80 -3.61
CA TYR A 63 14.21 -12.99 -3.49
C TYR A 63 13.58 -14.01 -2.53
N SER A 64 14.19 -15.19 -2.41
CA SER A 64 13.73 -16.17 -1.42
C SER A 64 13.85 -15.67 0.02
N ALA A 65 14.87 -14.86 0.33
CA ALA A 65 15.00 -14.22 1.64
C ALA A 65 13.91 -13.16 1.90
N SER A 66 13.44 -12.47 0.85
CA SER A 66 12.30 -11.55 0.93
C SER A 66 11.06 -12.26 1.44
N VAL A 67 10.75 -13.42 0.86
CA VAL A 67 9.60 -14.25 1.28
C VAL A 67 9.75 -14.68 2.74
N GLY A 68 10.95 -15.14 3.13
CA GLY A 68 11.23 -15.56 4.51
C GLY A 68 11.14 -14.45 5.56
N ALA A 69 11.47 -13.20 5.18
CA ALA A 69 11.50 -12.07 6.10
C ALA A 69 10.12 -11.46 6.42
N ILE A 70 9.15 -11.59 5.51
CA ILE A 70 7.86 -10.87 5.58
C ILE A 70 7.09 -11.13 6.88
N LEU A 71 7.00 -12.39 7.32
CA LEU A 71 6.26 -12.73 8.54
C LEU A 71 6.80 -11.98 9.76
N PHE A 72 8.12 -11.85 9.86
CA PHE A 72 8.80 -11.16 10.94
C PHE A 72 8.62 -9.64 10.85
N LEU A 73 8.66 -9.08 9.64
CA LEU A 73 8.34 -7.67 9.41
C LEU A 73 6.90 -7.36 9.84
N CYS A 74 5.93 -8.23 9.52
CA CYS A 74 4.55 -8.07 9.99
C CYS A 74 4.44 -8.16 11.52
N ALA A 75 5.15 -9.10 12.15
CA ALA A 75 5.19 -9.22 13.61
C ALA A 75 5.75 -7.96 14.29
N LEU A 76 6.74 -7.31 13.69
CA LEU A 76 7.31 -6.04 14.20
C LEU A 76 6.28 -4.89 14.22
N LEU A 77 5.28 -4.90 13.33
CA LEU A 77 4.21 -3.89 13.32
C LEU A 77 3.31 -4.00 14.57
N ASP A 78 3.14 -5.21 15.08
CA ASP A 78 2.28 -5.50 16.23
C ASP A 78 2.90 -5.09 17.57
N ILE A 79 4.17 -4.64 17.57
CA ILE A 79 4.84 -4.13 18.76
C ILE A 79 4.82 -2.60 18.75
N PRO A 80 4.08 -1.95 19.68
CA PRO A 80 4.03 -0.48 19.74
C PRO A 80 5.38 0.20 19.98
N ALA A 81 6.32 -0.51 20.60
CA ALA A 81 7.66 0.01 20.89
C ALA A 81 8.61 0.05 19.68
N THR A 82 8.33 -0.73 18.63
CA THR A 82 9.12 -0.79 17.40
C THR A 82 9.23 0.60 16.78
N LYS A 83 10.45 0.99 16.41
CA LYS A 83 10.73 2.29 15.78
C LYS A 83 10.42 2.22 14.30
N ASP A 84 10.04 3.36 13.72
CA ASP A 84 9.78 3.54 12.30
C ASP A 84 8.84 2.48 11.69
N ARG A 85 7.79 2.07 12.43
CA ARG A 85 6.76 1.13 11.95
C ARG A 85 6.13 1.56 10.61
N GLU A 86 6.06 2.85 10.36
CA GLU A 86 5.63 3.40 9.07
C GLU A 86 6.57 3.01 7.91
N VAL A 87 7.88 3.03 8.13
CA VAL A 87 8.89 2.61 7.15
C VAL A 87 8.88 1.10 6.96
N ILE A 88 8.70 0.34 8.05
CA ILE A 88 8.53 -1.13 8.00
C ILE A 88 7.31 -1.49 7.17
N LEU A 89 6.16 -0.85 7.44
CA LEU A 89 4.94 -1.10 6.67
C LEU A 89 5.10 -0.70 5.20
N PHE A 90 5.83 0.39 4.92
CA PHE A 90 6.12 0.77 3.53
C PHE A 90 6.98 -0.30 2.82
N LEU A 91 8.02 -0.82 3.49
CA LEU A 91 8.81 -1.94 2.97
C LEU A 91 7.94 -3.19 2.73
N ILE A 92 7.02 -3.53 3.64
CA ILE A 92 6.09 -4.66 3.47
C ILE A 92 5.23 -4.49 2.23
N VAL A 93 4.69 -3.29 2.00
CA VAL A 93 3.91 -2.99 0.78
C VAL A 93 4.80 -3.14 -0.46
N SER A 94 6.01 -2.56 -0.45
CA SER A 94 6.96 -2.70 -1.55
C SER A 94 7.36 -4.15 -1.82
N LEU A 95 7.50 -4.98 -0.79
CA LEU A 95 7.74 -6.42 -0.94
C LEU A 95 6.55 -7.14 -1.58
N ALA A 96 5.32 -6.78 -1.21
CA ALA A 96 4.11 -7.40 -1.74
C ALA A 96 3.91 -7.11 -3.23
N ILE A 97 3.98 -5.84 -3.62
CA ILE A 97 3.54 -5.42 -4.95
C ILE A 97 4.68 -4.82 -5.80
N GLY A 98 5.89 -4.70 -5.27
CA GLY A 98 6.92 -3.92 -5.94
C GLY A 98 6.62 -2.43 -5.86
N ASP A 99 6.85 -1.70 -6.94
CA ASP A 99 6.52 -0.28 -7.05
C ASP A 99 5.00 -0.12 -7.20
N PRO A 100 4.25 0.42 -6.21
CA PRO A 100 2.78 0.47 -6.19
C PRO A 100 2.12 1.07 -7.43
N ASP A 101 2.80 1.94 -8.17
CA ASP A 101 2.27 2.62 -9.34
C ASP A 101 1.93 1.68 -10.51
N TRP A 102 2.53 0.49 -10.58
CA TRP A 102 2.14 -0.53 -11.58
C TRP A 102 0.67 -0.98 -11.45
N ALA A 103 0.10 -0.89 -10.25
CA ALA A 103 -1.23 -1.36 -9.92
C ALA A 103 -2.25 -0.22 -9.88
N VAL A 104 -1.81 1.04 -9.96
CA VAL A 104 -2.69 2.21 -9.87
C VAL A 104 -2.85 2.83 -11.25
N PRO A 105 -4.09 3.06 -11.73
CA PRO A 105 -5.39 2.85 -11.08
C PRO A 105 -6.00 1.45 -11.25
N ASN A 106 -5.30 0.50 -11.88
CA ASN A 106 -5.90 -0.71 -12.43
C ASN A 106 -6.25 -1.83 -11.43
N GLY A 107 -5.81 -1.72 -10.18
CA GLY A 107 -5.89 -2.79 -9.19
C GLY A 107 -4.92 -3.94 -9.50
N ILE A 108 -4.95 -4.94 -8.61
CA ILE A 108 -4.19 -6.19 -8.79
C ILE A 108 -5.09 -7.23 -9.47
N ASP A 109 -4.62 -7.80 -10.58
CA ASP A 109 -5.20 -8.99 -11.20
C ASP A 109 -4.34 -10.22 -10.87
N ILE A 110 -4.70 -10.92 -9.79
CA ILE A 110 -3.89 -12.05 -9.32
C ILE A 110 -3.93 -13.21 -10.33
N GLN A 111 -5.07 -13.43 -11.00
CA GLN A 111 -5.21 -14.52 -11.98
C GLN A 111 -4.33 -14.27 -13.20
N GLU A 112 -4.29 -13.03 -13.71
CA GLU A 112 -3.38 -12.69 -14.80
C GLU A 112 -1.91 -12.70 -14.35
N TRP A 113 -1.61 -12.30 -13.11
CA TRP A 113 -0.25 -12.41 -12.56
C TRP A 113 0.23 -13.87 -12.53
N GLU A 114 -0.56 -14.77 -11.97
CA GLU A 114 -0.30 -16.23 -11.95
C GLU A 114 -0.15 -16.78 -13.37
N SER A 115 -1.07 -16.43 -14.27
CA SER A 115 -1.06 -16.86 -15.67
C SER A 115 0.18 -16.37 -16.41
N ARG A 116 0.60 -15.13 -16.16
CA ARG A 116 1.83 -14.55 -16.72
C ARG A 116 3.06 -15.35 -16.28
N ILE A 117 3.18 -15.69 -14.99
CA ILE A 117 4.29 -16.49 -14.46
C ILE A 117 4.31 -17.89 -15.10
N ALA A 118 3.14 -18.53 -15.24
CA ALA A 118 3.04 -19.85 -15.86
C ALA A 118 3.55 -19.89 -17.31
N ARG A 119 3.40 -18.78 -18.05
CA ARG A 119 3.87 -18.62 -19.44
C ARG A 119 5.35 -18.24 -19.57
N MET A 120 6.03 -17.83 -18.49
CA MET A 120 7.45 -17.40 -18.56
C MET A 120 8.42 -18.56 -18.73
N GLU A 121 9.51 -18.36 -19.46
CA GLU A 121 10.62 -19.32 -19.53
C GLU A 121 11.40 -19.42 -18.20
N PRO A 122 12.02 -20.59 -17.88
CA PRO A 122 12.67 -20.84 -16.59
C PRO A 122 13.66 -19.77 -16.08
N PRO A 123 14.52 -19.15 -16.92
CA PRO A 123 15.48 -18.15 -16.45
C PRO A 123 14.83 -16.91 -15.83
N ASN A 124 13.66 -16.51 -16.32
CA ASN A 124 12.94 -15.32 -15.85
C ASN A 124 11.85 -15.66 -14.81
N ARG A 125 11.42 -16.93 -14.77
CA ARG A 125 10.35 -17.41 -13.88
C ARG A 125 10.75 -17.38 -12.40
N GLY A 126 12.03 -17.52 -12.08
CA GLY A 126 12.51 -17.58 -10.69
C GLY A 126 12.17 -16.33 -9.88
N TYR A 127 12.56 -15.16 -10.37
CA TYR A 127 12.25 -13.89 -9.71
C TYR A 127 10.74 -13.63 -9.67
N ALA A 128 10.05 -13.81 -10.81
CA ALA A 128 8.60 -13.64 -10.92
C ALA A 128 7.82 -14.50 -9.89
N MET A 129 8.31 -15.71 -9.60
CA MET A 129 7.76 -16.58 -8.57
C MET A 129 7.96 -16.03 -7.16
N TYR A 130 9.10 -15.41 -6.86
CA TYR A 130 9.32 -14.78 -5.56
C TYR A 130 8.47 -13.52 -5.37
N GLU A 131 8.13 -12.80 -6.44
CA GLU A 131 7.19 -11.67 -6.37
C GLU A 131 5.81 -12.15 -5.89
N LEU A 132 5.26 -13.19 -6.52
CA LEU A 132 3.97 -13.74 -6.13
C LEU A 132 4.01 -14.35 -4.72
N LYS A 133 5.09 -15.07 -4.37
CA LYS A 133 5.24 -15.62 -3.01
C LYS A 133 5.38 -14.53 -1.95
N ALA A 134 6.03 -13.41 -2.26
CA ALA A 134 6.12 -12.27 -1.37
C ALA A 134 4.74 -11.64 -1.17
N TYR A 135 3.98 -11.44 -2.26
CA TYR A 135 2.59 -11.02 -2.20
C TYR A 135 1.75 -11.91 -1.27
N GLU A 136 1.78 -13.23 -1.48
CA GLU A 136 1.05 -14.21 -0.67
C GLU A 136 1.50 -14.23 0.80
N ALA A 137 2.79 -13.99 1.07
CA ALA A 137 3.31 -13.92 2.43
C ALA A 137 2.79 -12.66 3.16
N VAL A 138 2.70 -11.51 2.47
CA VAL A 138 2.10 -10.30 3.04
C VAL A 138 0.60 -10.48 3.24
N GLU A 139 -0.08 -11.13 2.29
CA GLU A 139 -1.50 -11.48 2.37
C GLU A 139 -1.81 -12.30 3.64
N GLN A 140 -0.94 -13.26 3.99
CA GLN A 140 -1.07 -14.04 5.23
C GLN A 140 -0.87 -13.19 6.50
N GLY A 141 -0.08 -12.12 6.43
CA GLY A 141 0.22 -11.20 7.53
C GLY A 141 -0.72 -10.00 7.63
N LEU A 142 -1.78 -9.93 6.81
CA LEU A 142 -2.60 -8.73 6.65
C LEU A 142 -3.31 -8.28 7.93
N SER A 143 -3.50 -9.18 8.90
CA SER A 143 -4.06 -8.82 10.21
C SER A 143 -3.23 -7.76 10.93
N SER A 144 -1.90 -7.79 10.82
CA SER A 144 -1.02 -6.79 11.44
C SER A 144 -1.19 -5.43 10.78
N THR A 145 -1.34 -5.40 9.45
CA THR A 145 -1.70 -4.19 8.69
C THR A 145 -3.06 -3.63 9.09
N VAL A 146 -4.08 -4.47 9.27
CA VAL A 146 -5.42 -4.01 9.71
C VAL A 146 -5.37 -3.37 11.10
N ARG A 147 -4.54 -3.89 12.02
CA ARG A 147 -4.37 -3.27 13.35
C ARG A 147 -3.80 -1.86 13.26
N CYS A 148 -2.91 -1.60 12.29
CA CYS A 148 -2.35 -0.27 12.06
C CYS A 148 -3.38 0.81 11.68
N LEU A 149 -4.60 0.44 11.24
CA LEU A 149 -5.70 1.40 11.02
C LEU A 149 -6.22 2.06 12.31
N ASN A 150 -5.85 1.54 13.48
CA ASN A 150 -6.28 2.04 14.79
C ASN A 150 -5.18 2.75 15.57
N GLU A 151 -4.02 2.98 14.94
CA GLU A 151 -2.86 3.64 15.57
C GLU A 151 -3.03 5.16 15.61
N ASP A 152 -2.36 5.83 16.55
CA ASP A 152 -2.44 7.29 16.71
C ASP A 152 -1.80 8.05 15.53
N SER A 153 -0.76 7.47 14.91
CA SER A 153 -0.07 8.07 13.76
C SER A 153 -0.95 8.06 12.51
N ALA A 154 -1.28 9.25 12.00
CA ALA A 154 -2.01 9.40 10.74
C ALA A 154 -1.24 8.80 9.56
N SER A 155 0.10 8.93 9.51
CA SER A 155 0.93 8.31 8.47
C SER A 155 0.83 6.78 8.50
N LEU A 156 0.80 6.18 9.70
CA LEU A 156 0.68 4.73 9.83
C LEU A 156 -0.71 4.24 9.40
N ARG A 157 -1.77 4.97 9.75
CA ARG A 157 -3.14 4.69 9.27
C ARG A 157 -3.26 4.84 7.75
N ALA A 158 -2.68 5.89 7.16
CA ALA A 158 -2.66 6.09 5.72
C ALA A 158 -1.91 4.95 5.01
N ASN A 159 -0.71 4.59 5.48
CA ASN A 159 0.05 3.50 4.89
C ASN A 159 -0.68 2.14 5.00
N ALA A 160 -1.35 1.88 6.13
CA ALA A 160 -2.18 0.70 6.28
C ALA A 160 -3.37 0.70 5.31
N ALA A 161 -4.07 1.82 5.17
CA ALA A 161 -5.15 1.94 4.20
C ALA A 161 -4.67 1.72 2.76
N HIS A 162 -3.51 2.29 2.40
CA HIS A 162 -2.86 2.10 1.12
C HIS A 162 -2.50 0.63 0.88
N ALA A 163 -1.89 -0.04 1.85
CA ALA A 163 -1.55 -1.46 1.77
C ALA A 163 -2.76 -2.35 1.43
N LEU A 164 -3.89 -2.12 2.11
CA LEU A 164 -5.12 -2.91 1.91
C LEU A 164 -5.74 -2.76 0.51
N ALA A 165 -5.38 -1.71 -0.24
CA ALA A 165 -5.87 -1.49 -1.60
C ALA A 165 -5.50 -2.62 -2.57
N PHE A 166 -4.42 -3.35 -2.27
CA PHE A 166 -3.79 -4.27 -3.21
C PHE A 166 -4.10 -5.75 -2.94
N PHE A 167 -5.00 -6.06 -2.01
CA PHE A 167 -5.37 -7.43 -1.62
C PHE A 167 -6.85 -7.74 -1.94
N PRO A 168 -7.22 -7.91 -3.23
CA PRO A 168 -8.61 -8.13 -3.63
C PRO A 168 -9.24 -9.41 -3.08
N ARG A 169 -8.47 -10.45 -2.72
CA ARG A 169 -9.00 -11.65 -2.05
C ARG A 169 -9.55 -11.36 -0.64
N HIS A 170 -9.20 -10.20 -0.07
CA HIS A 170 -9.64 -9.72 1.24
C HIS A 170 -10.55 -8.50 1.14
N SER A 171 -11.14 -8.25 -0.04
CA SER A 171 -11.88 -7.03 -0.35
C SER A 171 -13.00 -6.72 0.65
N ASP A 172 -13.77 -7.72 1.08
CA ASP A 172 -14.84 -7.56 2.05
C ASP A 172 -14.36 -7.07 3.42
N SER A 173 -13.38 -7.76 3.99
CA SER A 173 -12.80 -7.38 5.28
C SER A 173 -12.13 -6.01 5.22
N SER A 174 -11.38 -5.76 4.14
CA SER A 174 -10.71 -4.47 3.92
C SER A 174 -11.74 -3.36 3.74
N ARG A 175 -12.81 -3.57 2.98
CA ARG A 175 -13.90 -2.59 2.78
C ARG A 175 -14.53 -2.20 4.10
N LEU A 176 -14.89 -3.17 4.94
CA LEU A 176 -15.49 -2.90 6.25
C LEU A 176 -14.54 -2.09 7.16
N ALA A 177 -13.27 -2.49 7.24
CA ALA A 177 -12.28 -1.80 8.06
C ALA A 177 -11.97 -0.37 7.56
N LEU A 178 -11.87 -0.19 6.24
CA LEU A 178 -11.64 1.10 5.60
C LEU A 178 -12.83 2.05 5.78
N LEU A 179 -14.07 1.57 5.60
CA LEU A 179 -15.27 2.37 5.81
C LEU A 179 -15.49 2.74 7.29
N ASP A 180 -15.14 1.85 8.22
CA ASP A 180 -15.13 2.16 9.66
C ASP A 180 -14.15 3.30 9.96
N LEU A 181 -12.90 3.18 9.53
CA LEU A 181 -11.90 4.23 9.70
C LEU A 181 -12.36 5.56 9.06
N LEU A 182 -12.88 5.53 7.83
CA LEU A 182 -13.36 6.72 7.13
C LEU A 182 -14.46 7.47 7.89
N SER A 183 -15.29 6.75 8.67
CA SER A 183 -16.39 7.35 9.43
C SER A 183 -15.94 8.19 10.63
N ARG A 184 -14.72 7.94 11.13
CA ARG A 184 -14.16 8.57 12.35
C ARG A 184 -12.87 9.35 12.10
N GLU A 185 -12.27 9.22 10.92
CA GLU A 185 -11.01 9.86 10.57
C GLU A 185 -11.18 11.36 10.31
N THR A 186 -10.20 12.15 10.76
CA THR A 186 -10.18 13.60 10.62
C THR A 186 -9.08 14.09 9.68
N SER A 187 -8.02 13.30 9.45
CA SER A 187 -6.95 13.66 8.51
C SER A 187 -7.41 13.48 7.07
N ASP A 188 -7.41 14.55 6.29
CA ASP A 188 -7.79 14.50 4.87
C ASP A 188 -6.82 13.66 4.03
N ASN A 189 -5.54 13.56 4.42
CA ASN A 189 -4.59 12.65 3.78
C ASN A 189 -5.02 11.19 3.96
N VAL A 190 -5.40 10.80 5.18
CA VAL A 190 -5.88 9.43 5.46
C VAL A 190 -7.22 9.19 4.77
N ARG A 191 -8.17 10.12 4.86
CA ARG A 191 -9.49 9.99 4.19
C ARG A 191 -9.35 9.86 2.69
N GLY A 192 -8.48 10.66 2.07
CA GLY A 192 -8.16 10.60 0.64
C GLY A 192 -7.54 9.27 0.25
N THR A 193 -6.62 8.78 1.09
CA THR A 193 -6.01 7.46 0.90
C THR A 193 -7.07 6.35 0.96
N ILE A 194 -7.99 6.39 1.92
CA ILE A 194 -9.05 5.38 2.06
C ILE A 194 -9.94 5.30 0.83
N VAL A 195 -10.42 6.45 0.31
CA VAL A 195 -11.33 6.43 -0.85
C VAL A 195 -10.62 5.95 -2.12
N LEU A 196 -9.34 6.28 -2.30
CA LEU A 196 -8.52 5.72 -3.37
C LEU A 196 -8.29 4.22 -3.18
N SER A 197 -7.96 3.77 -1.97
CA SER A 197 -7.80 2.35 -1.66
C SER A 197 -9.05 1.54 -1.98
N LEU A 198 -10.23 2.06 -1.62
CA LEU A 198 -11.52 1.44 -1.99
C LEU A 198 -11.71 1.40 -3.51
N ALA A 199 -11.34 2.45 -4.24
CA ALA A 199 -11.43 2.45 -5.70
C ALA A 199 -10.54 1.39 -6.34
N ILE A 200 -9.26 1.32 -5.94
CA ILE A 200 -8.29 0.34 -6.44
C ILE A 200 -8.73 -1.09 -6.12
N LEU A 201 -9.27 -1.32 -4.92
CA LEU A 201 -9.72 -2.63 -4.47
C LEU A 201 -10.93 -3.15 -5.27
N PHE A 202 -11.81 -2.25 -5.74
CA PHE A 202 -13.06 -2.59 -6.43
C PHE A 202 -13.09 -2.25 -7.93
N VAL A 203 -12.02 -1.70 -8.50
CA VAL A 203 -11.98 -1.34 -9.93
C VAL A 203 -12.23 -2.57 -10.82
N ARG A 204 -11.71 -3.73 -10.42
CA ARG A 204 -11.86 -5.04 -11.10
C ARG A 204 -12.94 -5.95 -10.49
N ALA A 205 -13.78 -5.46 -9.58
CA ALA A 205 -14.80 -6.30 -8.95
C ALA A 205 -15.82 -6.77 -10.00
N ASP A 206 -16.04 -8.09 -10.06
CA ASP A 206 -17.03 -8.72 -10.94
C ASP A 206 -18.47 -8.48 -10.47
N ASP A 207 -18.67 -8.25 -9.16
CA ASP A 207 -19.97 -7.95 -8.57
C ASP A 207 -20.28 -6.45 -8.61
N ASP A 208 -21.15 -6.08 -9.55
CA ASP A 208 -21.66 -4.72 -9.73
C ASP A 208 -22.32 -4.14 -8.46
N SER A 209 -22.80 -4.97 -7.52
CA SER A 209 -23.50 -4.49 -6.33
C SER A 209 -22.55 -3.87 -5.30
N GLU A 210 -21.41 -4.50 -5.03
CA GLU A 210 -20.42 -4.00 -4.08
C GLU A 210 -19.69 -2.77 -4.63
N LYS A 211 -19.31 -2.83 -5.91
CA LYS A 211 -18.72 -1.69 -6.61
C LYS A 211 -19.66 -0.48 -6.58
N ARG A 212 -20.95 -0.69 -6.83
CA ARG A 212 -21.98 0.37 -6.72
C ARG A 212 -22.11 0.90 -5.30
N HIS A 213 -22.08 0.02 -4.29
CA HIS A 213 -22.11 0.46 -2.89
C HIS A 213 -20.91 1.37 -2.55
N VAL A 214 -19.70 1.02 -2.99
CA VAL A 214 -18.51 1.87 -2.81
C VAL A 214 -18.68 3.21 -3.52
N ILE A 215 -19.17 3.22 -4.77
CA ILE A 215 -19.46 4.46 -5.52
C ILE A 215 -20.44 5.35 -4.74
N GLU A 216 -21.58 4.81 -4.30
CA GLU A 216 -22.60 5.55 -3.54
C GLU A 216 -22.04 6.13 -2.23
N ARG A 217 -21.19 5.37 -1.54
CA ARG A 217 -20.51 5.84 -0.33
C ARG A 217 -19.59 7.02 -0.62
N ILE A 218 -18.77 6.95 -1.68
CA ILE A 218 -17.85 8.03 -2.06
C ILE A 218 -18.61 9.27 -2.53
N GLN A 219 -19.68 9.11 -3.30
CA GLN A 219 -20.57 10.20 -3.71
C GLN A 219 -21.15 10.98 -2.52
N GLY A 220 -21.46 10.28 -1.43
CA GLY A 220 -21.95 10.90 -0.19
C GLY A 220 -20.95 11.85 0.49
N TYR A 221 -19.64 11.71 0.21
CA TYR A 221 -18.60 12.63 0.68
C TYR A 221 -18.29 13.76 -0.32
N TYR A 222 -18.76 13.59 -1.56
CA TYR A 222 -18.52 14.49 -2.69
C TYR A 222 -19.65 15.53 -2.88
N ALA A 223 -20.91 15.24 -2.55
CA ALA A 223 -22.04 16.19 -2.61
C ALA A 223 -22.34 16.78 -1.21
N PRO A 224 -22.58 18.11 -1.00
CA PRO A 224 -23.23 19.07 -1.89
C PRO A 224 -22.62 20.50 -1.86
N SER A 225 -21.84 20.88 -2.86
CA SER A 225 -21.66 22.28 -3.22
C SER A 225 -21.52 22.36 -4.73
N THR A 226 -22.37 23.18 -5.35
CA THR A 226 -22.60 23.35 -6.80
C THR A 226 -21.39 23.82 -7.62
N ASN A 227 -20.18 23.74 -7.09
CA ASN A 227 -18.93 23.93 -7.80
C ASN A 227 -18.16 22.60 -7.73
N LEU A 228 -17.98 21.95 -8.88
CA LEU A 228 -17.16 20.75 -9.08
C LEU A 228 -15.66 20.98 -8.80
N GLU A 229 -15.27 22.06 -8.12
CA GLU A 229 -13.87 22.32 -7.79
C GLU A 229 -13.47 21.46 -6.59
N ALA A 230 -12.50 20.56 -6.79
CA ALA A 230 -11.82 19.97 -5.65
C ALA A 230 -10.96 21.03 -4.98
N ASP A 231 -11.31 21.39 -3.75
CA ASP A 231 -10.64 22.42 -2.95
C ASP A 231 -9.46 21.88 -2.16
N ASP A 232 -9.47 20.57 -1.89
CA ASP A 232 -8.52 19.87 -1.02
C ASP A 232 -8.27 18.43 -1.52
N ILE A 233 -7.25 17.80 -0.94
CA ILE A 233 -6.80 16.45 -1.32
C ILE A 233 -7.87 15.39 -1.11
N PHE A 234 -8.74 15.52 -0.11
CA PHE A 234 -9.79 14.53 0.14
C PHE A 234 -10.88 14.59 -0.92
N LYS A 235 -11.40 15.78 -1.22
CA LYS A 235 -12.39 15.97 -2.31
C LYS A 235 -11.81 15.53 -3.66
N TRP A 236 -10.55 15.87 -3.93
CA TRP A 236 -9.90 15.45 -5.17
C TRP A 236 -9.75 13.93 -5.23
N SER A 237 -9.40 13.29 -4.11
CA SER A 237 -9.32 11.83 -4.01
C SER A 237 -10.68 11.16 -4.23
N CYS A 238 -11.79 11.79 -3.80
CA CYS A 238 -13.14 11.29 -4.11
C CYS A 238 -13.41 11.34 -5.63
N VAL A 239 -13.07 12.45 -6.30
CA VAL A 239 -13.20 12.58 -7.76
C VAL A 239 -12.36 11.55 -8.50
N ALA A 240 -11.09 11.40 -8.11
CA ALA A 240 -10.19 10.41 -8.65
C ALA A 240 -10.73 8.98 -8.46
N ALA A 241 -11.19 8.65 -7.25
CA ALA A 241 -11.78 7.35 -6.93
C ALA A 241 -13.03 7.05 -7.78
N LEU A 242 -13.93 8.02 -7.95
CA LEU A 242 -15.12 7.87 -8.80
C LEU A 242 -14.75 7.67 -10.27
N LEU A 243 -13.73 8.38 -10.77
CA LEU A 243 -13.22 8.20 -12.12
C LEU A 243 -12.64 6.80 -12.33
N ILE A 244 -11.81 6.32 -11.39
CA ILE A 244 -11.23 4.97 -11.39
C ILE A 244 -12.33 3.92 -11.42
N LEU A 245 -13.39 4.10 -10.63
CA LEU A 245 -14.53 3.17 -10.56
C LEU A 245 -15.43 3.22 -11.81
N GLY A 246 -15.21 4.17 -12.73
CA GLY A 246 -15.99 4.32 -13.95
C GLY A 246 -17.33 5.03 -13.75
N SER A 247 -17.45 5.89 -12.72
CA SER A 247 -18.63 6.75 -12.55
C SER A 247 -18.80 7.68 -13.75
N LYS A 248 -20.05 7.99 -14.09
CA LYS A 248 -20.43 8.82 -15.25
C LYS A 248 -20.84 10.25 -14.84
N GLU A 249 -20.42 10.69 -13.66
CA GLU A 249 -20.69 12.06 -13.22
C GLU A 249 -19.94 13.07 -14.10
N ASP A 250 -20.61 14.17 -14.40
CA ASP A 250 -20.04 15.25 -15.19
C ASP A 250 -18.91 15.94 -14.40
N GLY A 251 -17.82 16.33 -15.07
CA GLY A 251 -16.74 17.09 -14.46
C GLY A 251 -15.62 16.27 -13.81
N LEU A 252 -15.76 14.94 -13.68
CA LEU A 252 -14.71 14.09 -13.09
C LEU A 252 -13.43 14.14 -13.92
N VAL A 253 -13.54 13.93 -15.24
CA VAL A 253 -12.41 13.96 -16.17
C VAL A 253 -11.77 15.34 -16.21
N GLU A 254 -12.58 16.40 -16.26
CA GLU A 254 -12.13 17.79 -16.28
C GLU A 254 -11.33 18.14 -15.02
N THR A 255 -11.80 17.70 -13.85
CA THR A 255 -11.12 17.94 -12.57
C THR A 255 -9.77 17.23 -12.50
N VAL A 256 -9.70 15.97 -12.91
CA VAL A 256 -8.42 15.22 -12.98
C VAL A 256 -7.49 15.83 -14.03
N GLN A 257 -8.02 16.27 -15.18
CA GLN A 257 -7.28 16.95 -16.24
C GLN A 257 -6.63 18.26 -15.75
N ARG A 258 -7.26 19.00 -14.83
CA ARG A 258 -6.70 20.23 -14.27
C ARG A 258 -5.40 20.00 -13.52
N VAL A 259 -5.25 18.89 -12.79
CA VAL A 259 -3.98 18.53 -12.12
C VAL A 259 -2.83 18.42 -13.12
N ARG A 260 -3.13 17.93 -14.33
CA ARG A 260 -2.15 17.80 -15.41
C ARG A 260 -1.86 19.15 -16.09
N ALA A 261 -2.89 19.93 -16.38
CA ALA A 261 -2.81 21.10 -17.25
C ALA A 261 -2.55 22.44 -16.53
N ASP A 262 -2.99 22.58 -15.28
CA ASP A 262 -2.96 23.83 -14.52
C ASP A 262 -1.99 23.72 -13.33
N LYS A 263 -0.85 24.41 -13.44
CA LYS A 263 0.17 24.44 -12.39
C LYS A 263 -0.29 25.14 -11.12
N ALA A 264 -1.15 26.16 -11.21
CA ALA A 264 -1.65 26.87 -10.04
C ALA A 264 -2.65 26.00 -9.27
N TYR A 265 -3.49 25.29 -10.01
CA TYR A 265 -4.40 24.28 -9.43
C TYR A 265 -3.63 23.17 -8.72
N LEU A 266 -2.63 22.56 -9.39
CA LEU A 266 -1.78 21.54 -8.75
C LEU A 266 -1.11 22.06 -7.48
N SER A 267 -0.51 23.24 -7.53
CA SER A 267 0.17 23.82 -6.35
C SER A 267 -0.78 24.10 -5.18
N LYS A 268 -2.03 24.52 -5.46
CA LYS A 268 -3.08 24.66 -4.45
C LYS A 268 -3.48 23.31 -3.86
N LEU A 269 -3.56 22.27 -4.69
CA LEU A 269 -3.91 20.93 -4.24
C LEU A 269 -2.79 20.32 -3.38
N GLU A 270 -1.53 20.42 -3.82
CA GLU A 270 -0.36 19.97 -3.06
C GLU A 270 -0.23 20.68 -1.72
N SER A 271 -0.57 21.97 -1.64
CA SER A 271 -0.54 22.71 -0.37
C SER A 271 -1.65 22.31 0.61
N SER A 272 -2.67 21.57 0.16
CA SER A 272 -3.70 20.99 1.02
C SER A 272 -3.27 19.66 1.65
N ILE A 273 -2.18 19.05 1.16
CA ILE A 273 -1.60 17.84 1.77
C ILE A 273 -0.90 18.25 3.06
N ASP A 274 -1.39 17.74 4.18
CA ASP A 274 -0.78 17.99 5.49
C ASP A 274 0.63 17.39 5.54
N SER A 275 1.66 18.21 5.75
CA SER A 275 3.06 17.77 5.81
C SER A 275 3.39 16.91 7.02
N SER A 276 2.51 16.85 8.02
CA SER A 276 2.67 16.02 9.22
C SER A 276 2.16 14.59 9.05
N SER A 277 1.46 14.29 7.94
CA SER A 277 0.97 12.95 7.65
C SER A 277 1.22 12.56 6.20
N TRP A 278 1.55 11.29 5.97
CA TRP A 278 1.84 10.83 4.61
C TRP A 278 0.58 10.64 3.77
N PHE A 279 0.63 11.03 2.49
CA PHE A 279 -0.36 10.71 1.46
C PHE A 279 0.27 9.74 0.43
N PRO A 280 0.11 8.40 0.61
CA PRO A 280 0.89 7.41 -0.13
C PRO A 280 0.69 7.44 -1.65
N PHE A 281 -0.54 7.67 -2.12
CA PHE A 281 -0.83 7.75 -3.56
C PHE A 281 -0.22 8.98 -4.26
N GLY A 282 0.30 9.95 -3.49
CA GLY A 282 1.02 11.12 -4.03
C GLY A 282 2.54 10.94 -4.13
N THR A 283 3.09 9.75 -3.84
CA THR A 283 4.54 9.54 -3.71
C THR A 283 5.32 9.84 -5.00
N LEU A 284 4.79 9.48 -6.17
CA LEU A 284 5.38 9.85 -7.47
C LEU A 284 4.88 11.19 -8.02
N GLY A 285 3.99 11.88 -7.29
CA GLY A 285 3.38 13.13 -7.70
C GLY A 285 1.94 12.97 -8.17
N LEU A 286 1.11 13.97 -7.84
CA LEU A 286 -0.31 13.97 -8.21
C LEU A 286 -0.51 14.09 -9.74
N ARG A 287 0.44 14.68 -10.46
CA ARG A 287 0.36 14.82 -11.92
C ARG A 287 0.54 13.47 -12.61
N GLU A 288 1.45 12.66 -12.12
CA GLU A 288 1.75 11.31 -12.60
C GLU A 288 0.53 10.40 -12.36
N LEU A 289 -0.02 10.44 -11.15
CA LEU A 289 -1.27 9.75 -10.80
C LEU A 289 -2.43 10.18 -11.71
N ALA A 290 -2.65 11.49 -11.89
CA ALA A 290 -3.68 12.02 -12.78
C ALA A 290 -3.50 11.56 -14.23
N THR A 291 -2.26 11.48 -14.70
CA THR A 291 -1.95 11.03 -16.06
C THR A 291 -2.32 9.56 -16.24
N SER A 292 -1.94 8.68 -15.31
CA SER A 292 -2.29 7.25 -15.34
C SER A 292 -3.81 7.01 -15.34
N MET A 293 -4.55 7.78 -14.55
CA MET A 293 -6.02 7.72 -14.52
C MET A 293 -6.67 8.07 -15.86
N LEU A 294 -6.22 9.16 -16.49
CA LEU A 294 -6.77 9.62 -17.77
C LEU A 294 -6.43 8.68 -18.92
N GLU A 295 -5.24 8.08 -18.92
CA GLU A 295 -4.84 7.10 -19.93
C GLU A 295 -5.63 5.80 -19.84
N ASN A 296 -6.00 5.35 -18.63
CA ASN A 296 -6.87 4.19 -18.48
C ASN A 296 -8.33 4.49 -18.79
N HIS A 297 -8.84 5.68 -18.48
CA HIS A 297 -10.23 6.05 -18.78
C HIS A 297 -10.52 6.15 -20.28
N GLN A 298 -9.50 6.35 -21.11
CA GLN A 298 -9.62 6.43 -22.58
C GLN A 298 -9.58 5.06 -23.29
N LYS A 299 -9.25 3.98 -22.58
CA LYS A 299 -9.16 2.61 -23.12
C LYS A 299 -10.49 1.87 -22.95
#